data_AF-A0A067RHD6-F1
#
_entry.id   AF-A0A067RHD6-F1
#
_cell.length_a   1.000
_cell.length_b   1.000
_cell.length_c   1.000
_cell.angle_alpha   90.00
_cell.angle_beta   90.00
_cell.angle_gamma   90.00
#
_symmetry.space_group_name_H-M   'P 1'
#
loop_
_entity.id
_entity.type
_entity.pdbx_description
1 polymer ?
#
loop_
_entity_poly.entity_id
_entity_poly.type
_entity_poly.pdbx_seq_one_letter_code
_entity_poly.pdbx_strand_id
1 'polypeptide(L)'
;MPDISLSRGYSEAVVIDDMIFVIGKCFEVVNSFSFGCFDDVKNEWYQATESNVYRFGMSICVVKNLPNAKDYAYKHRDKLKEGKRTKLLALRISVEASL
;
A
#
# COMPACT_ATOMS: atom_id res chain seq x y z
N MET A 1 -19.60 4.92 1.37
CA MET A 1 -18.19 4.49 1.46
C MET A 1 -17.57 5.17 2.66
N PRO A 2 -16.86 4.46 3.55
CA PRO A 2 -16.10 5.07 4.62
C PRO A 2 -15.05 5.98 4.01
N ASP A 3 -14.92 7.19 4.56
CA ASP A 3 -13.92 8.14 4.12
C ASP A 3 -12.52 7.58 4.44
N ILE A 4 -11.61 7.65 3.46
CA ILE A 4 -10.22 7.30 3.74
C ILE A 4 -9.67 8.52 4.48
N SER A 5 -9.52 8.41 5.80
CA SER A 5 -9.35 9.52 6.75
C SER A 5 -8.04 10.34 6.61
N LEU A 6 -7.39 10.33 5.44
CA LEU A 6 -6.11 10.96 5.16
C LEU A 6 -6.18 11.69 3.82
N SER A 7 -5.75 12.96 3.79
CA SER A 7 -5.65 13.74 2.55
C SER A 7 -4.61 13.14 1.59
N ARG A 8 -5.03 12.87 0.35
CA ARG A 8 -4.22 12.20 -0.69
C ARG A 8 -4.13 13.02 -1.96
N GLY A 9 -2.99 12.92 -2.64
CA GLY A 9 -2.79 13.46 -3.98
C GLY A 9 -1.97 12.51 -4.84
N TYR A 10 -2.01 12.73 -6.16
CA TYR A 10 -1.40 11.83 -7.14
C TYR A 10 -1.86 10.38 -6.95
N SER A 11 -3.17 10.22 -6.71
CA SER A 11 -3.79 8.93 -6.43
C SER A 11 -4.33 8.32 -7.70
N GLU A 12 -4.16 7.02 -7.82
CA GLU A 12 -4.78 6.19 -8.85
C GLU A 12 -5.52 5.03 -8.19
N ALA A 13 -6.57 4.53 -8.83
CA ALA A 13 -7.37 3.41 -8.33
C ALA A 13 -7.54 2.30 -9.37
N VAL A 14 -7.61 1.06 -8.91
CA VAL A 14 -7.82 -0.12 -9.76
C VAL A 14 -8.66 -1.17 -9.02
N VAL A 15 -9.47 -1.94 -9.75
CA VAL A 15 -10.26 -3.04 -9.19
C VAL A 15 -9.61 -4.37 -9.53
N ILE A 16 -9.33 -5.20 -8.52
CA ILE A 16 -8.77 -6.54 -8.65
C ILE A 16 -9.55 -7.46 -7.71
N ASP A 17 -10.05 -8.58 -8.22
CA ASP A 17 -10.81 -9.57 -7.44
C ASP A 17 -11.91 -8.95 -6.57
N ASP A 18 -12.71 -8.05 -7.17
CA ASP A 18 -13.81 -7.29 -6.57
C ASP A 18 -13.42 -6.34 -5.41
N MET A 19 -12.11 -6.15 -5.17
CA MET A 19 -11.59 -5.19 -4.20
C MET A 19 -11.03 -3.96 -4.90
N ILE A 20 -11.24 -2.77 -4.31
CA ILE A 20 -10.68 -1.51 -4.83
C ILE A 20 -9.32 -1.28 -4.19
N PHE A 21 -8.30 -1.12 -5.02
CA PHE A 21 -6.96 -0.74 -4.60
C PHE A 21 -6.69 0.72 -4.96
N VAL A 22 -6.23 1.49 -3.98
CA VAL A 22 -5.85 2.90 -4.17
C VAL A 22 -4.37 3.07 -3.83
N ILE A 23 -3.63 3.69 -4.74
CA ILE A 23 -2.21 3.99 -4.57
C ILE A 23 -2.05 5.49 -4.69
N GLY A 24 -1.45 6.15 -3.70
CA GLY A 24 -1.23 7.59 -3.77
C GLY A 24 -0.28 8.10 -2.70
N LYS A 25 0.09 9.38 -2.80
CA LYS A 25 0.89 10.06 -1.79
C LYS A 25 -0.02 10.44 -0.63
N CYS A 26 0.33 10.00 0.58
CA CYS A 26 -0.24 10.54 1.80
C CYS A 26 0.45 11.86 2.13
N PHE A 27 -0.27 12.97 2.25
CA PHE A 27 0.35 14.26 2.57
C PHE A 27 0.70 14.41 4.05
N GLU A 28 -0.04 13.73 4.93
CA GLU A 28 0.15 13.77 6.38
C GLU A 28 1.37 12.97 6.86
N VAL A 29 1.93 12.10 6.02
CA VAL A 29 3.14 11.32 6.32
C VAL A 29 4.24 11.66 5.32
N VAL A 30 5.34 12.23 5.82
CA VAL A 30 6.55 12.52 5.04
C VAL A 30 7.10 11.20 4.51
N ASN A 31 7.31 11.11 3.19
CA ASN A 31 7.82 9.91 2.54
C ASN A 31 7.03 8.63 2.87
N SER A 32 5.70 8.62 2.75
CA SER A 32 4.96 7.36 2.63
C SER A 32 4.00 7.40 1.44
N PHE A 33 4.11 6.39 0.57
CA PHE A 33 3.03 6.03 -0.35
C PHE A 33 2.13 5.06 0.39
N SER A 34 0.88 5.48 0.61
CA SER A 34 -0.09 4.65 1.31
C SER A 34 -0.93 3.89 0.30
N PHE A 35 -0.89 2.57 0.43
CA PHE A 35 -1.66 1.64 -0.38
C PHE A 35 -2.91 1.31 0.43
N GLY A 36 -4.09 1.58 -0.11
CA GLY A 36 -5.38 1.22 0.49
C GLY A 36 -6.01 0.10 -0.31
N CYS A 37 -6.67 -0.83 0.37
CA CYS A 37 -7.52 -1.85 -0.25
C CYS A 37 -8.88 -1.80 0.43
N PHE A 38 -9.94 -1.54 -0.32
CA PHE A 38 -11.31 -1.52 0.18
C PHE A 38 -11.96 -2.88 -0.10
N ASP A 39 -12.47 -3.49 0.96
CA ASP A 39 -13.29 -4.70 0.96
C ASP A 39 -14.74 -4.25 1.13
N ASP A 40 -15.56 -4.46 0.11
CA ASP A 40 -16.96 -4.05 0.09
C ASP A 40 -17.84 -4.92 1.00
N VAL A 41 -17.51 -6.21 1.14
CA VAL A 41 -18.19 -7.16 2.02
C VAL A 41 -18.09 -6.73 3.48
N LYS A 42 -16.90 -6.28 3.89
CA LYS A 42 -16.67 -5.79 5.26
C LYS A 42 -16.88 -4.29 5.41
N ASN A 43 -16.98 -3.57 4.30
CA ASN A 43 -17.08 -2.12 4.23
C ASN A 43 -15.92 -1.43 4.99
N GLU A 44 -14.71 -1.95 4.82
CA GLU A 44 -13.50 -1.54 5.55
C GLU A 44 -12.32 -1.27 4.61
N TRP A 45 -11.45 -0.34 5.03
CA TRP A 45 -10.18 -0.06 4.37
C TRP A 45 -9.03 -0.78 5.08
N TYR A 46 -8.23 -1.51 4.30
CA TYR A 46 -7.00 -2.14 4.76
C TYR A 46 -5.77 -1.42 4.22
N GLN A 47 -4.76 -1.24 5.08
CA GLN A 47 -3.47 -0.74 4.66
C GLN A 47 -2.68 -1.86 3.95
N ALA A 48 -2.48 -1.69 2.64
CA ALA A 48 -1.65 -2.56 1.84
C ALA A 48 -0.14 -2.24 2.04
N THR A 49 0.71 -3.15 1.56
CA THR A 49 2.17 -3.07 1.74
C THR A 49 2.75 -1.85 1.05
N GLU A 50 3.51 -1.03 1.79
CA GLU A 50 4.28 0.09 1.22
C GLU A 50 5.22 -0.39 0.11
N SER A 51 5.25 0.34 -1.00
CA SER A 51 6.26 0.19 -2.05
C SER A 51 7.65 0.57 -1.51
N ASN A 52 8.68 -0.10 -2.02
CA ASN A 52 10.08 0.20 -1.75
C ASN A 52 10.62 1.39 -2.59
N VAL A 53 9.80 1.98 -3.46
CA VAL A 53 10.19 3.10 -4.33
C VAL A 53 9.15 4.22 -4.26
N TYR A 54 9.62 5.47 -4.08
CA TYR A 54 8.82 6.69 -4.21
C TYR A 54 8.73 7.10 -5.67
N ARG A 55 7.52 7.14 -6.22
CA ARG A 55 7.27 7.54 -7.62
C ARG A 55 6.00 8.39 -7.72
N PHE A 56 6.11 9.57 -8.32
CA PHE A 56 4.96 10.44 -8.60
C PHE A 56 4.52 10.30 -10.07
N GLY A 57 3.26 10.65 -10.36
CA GLY A 57 2.73 10.64 -11.74
C GLY A 57 2.66 9.24 -12.37
N MET A 58 2.42 8.21 -11.57
CA MET A 58 2.22 6.85 -12.08
C MET A 58 0.80 6.66 -12.62
N SER A 59 0.63 5.71 -13.53
CA SER A 59 -0.66 5.13 -13.88
C SER A 59 -0.66 3.64 -13.50
N ILE A 60 -1.84 3.10 -13.19
CA ILE A 60 -2.03 1.69 -12.87
C ILE A 60 -3.13 1.08 -13.72
N CYS A 61 -2.93 -0.18 -14.09
CA CYS A 61 -3.91 -0.97 -14.84
C CYS A 61 -3.82 -2.45 -14.44
N VAL A 62 -4.88 -3.21 -14.75
CA VAL A 62 -4.90 -4.66 -14.59
C VAL A 62 -4.60 -5.32 -15.93
N VAL A 63 -3.57 -6.15 -15.97
CA VAL A 63 -3.30 -7.03 -17.11
C VAL A 63 -3.84 -8.42 -16.77
N LYS A 64 -4.90 -8.84 -17.46
CA LYS A 64 -5.51 -10.16 -17.26
C LYS A 64 -4.77 -11.22 -18.09
N ASN A 65 -4.77 -12.46 -17.58
CA ASN A 65 -4.29 -13.66 -18.29
C ASN A 65 -2.83 -13.62 -18.76
N LEU A 66 -1.94 -12.93 -18.03
CA LEU A 66 -0.51 -12.90 -18.34
C LEU A 66 0.15 -14.25 -17.99
N PRO A 67 0.62 -15.06 -18.96
CA PRO A 67 1.09 -16.43 -18.70
C PRO A 67 2.29 -16.50 -17.75
N ASN A 68 3.13 -15.46 -17.77
CA ASN A 68 4.34 -15.34 -16.96
C ASN A 68 4.21 -14.28 -15.85
N ALA A 69 2.99 -14.04 -15.33
CA ALA A 69 2.76 -13.09 -14.23
C ALA A 69 3.67 -13.32 -13.01
N LYS A 70 4.04 -14.59 -12.75
CA LYS A 70 4.96 -14.96 -11.66
C LYS A 70 6.37 -14.38 -11.82
N ASP A 71 6.82 -14.13 -13.05
CA ASP A 71 8.16 -13.61 -13.33
C ASP A 71 8.29 -12.13 -12.97
N TYR A 72 7.17 -11.40 -13.02
CA TYR A 72 7.07 -9.98 -12.65
C TYR A 72 6.69 -9.77 -11.19
N ALA A 73 6.22 -10.81 -10.50
CA ALA A 73 5.94 -10.73 -9.07
C ALA A 73 7.23 -10.62 -8.26
N TYR A 74 7.18 -9.86 -7.16
CA TYR A 74 8.32 -9.76 -6.24
C TYR A 74 8.68 -11.14 -5.69
N LYS A 75 9.90 -11.63 -5.99
CA LYS A 75 10.33 -13.02 -5.74
C LYS A 75 10.56 -13.36 -4.27
N HIS A 76 10.79 -12.36 -3.42
CA HIS A 76 11.11 -12.54 -2.00
C HIS A 76 9.98 -12.07 -1.07
N ARG A 77 8.75 -12.53 -1.31
CA ARG A 77 7.57 -12.12 -0.52
C ARG A 77 7.72 -12.42 0.98
N ASP A 78 8.47 -13.46 1.33
CA ASP A 78 8.88 -13.82 2.68
C ASP A 78 9.59 -12.67 3.40
N LYS A 79 10.53 -12.00 2.72
CA LYS A 79 11.30 -10.86 3.26
C LYS A 79 10.45 -9.61 3.49
N LEU A 80 9.31 -9.46 2.82
CA LEU A 80 8.38 -8.33 3.05
C LEU A 80 7.77 -8.39 4.46
N LYS A 81 7.49 -9.59 4.99
CA LYS A 81 6.92 -9.76 6.33
C LYS A 81 7.94 -9.38 7.41
N GLU A 82 9.20 -9.73 7.18
CA GLU A 82 10.32 -9.40 8.06
C GLU A 82 10.58 -7.89 8.09
N GLY A 83 10.66 -7.24 6.92
CA GLY A 83 10.83 -5.78 6.83
C GLY A 83 9.71 -4.98 7.52
N LYS A 84 8.46 -5.43 7.43
CA LYS A 84 7.33 -4.81 8.16
C LYS A 84 7.48 -4.92 9.68
N ARG A 85 7.86 -6.09 10.19
CA ARG A 85 8.09 -6.29 11.63
C ARG A 85 9.20 -5.39 12.15
N THR A 86 10.32 -5.30 11.42
CA THR A 86 11.45 -4.44 11.80
C THR A 86 11.08 -2.97 11.78
N LYS A 87 10.34 -2.50 10.76
CA LYS A 87 9.84 -1.11 10.70
C LYS A 87 8.87 -0.78 11.84
N LEU A 88 7.94 -1.69 12.15
CA LEU A 88 6.98 -1.51 13.25
C LEU A 88 7.68 -1.43 14.62
N LEU A 89 8.68 -2.28 14.83
CA LEU A 89 9.51 -2.24 16.04
C LEU A 89 10.30 -0.93 16.14
N ALA A 90 10.93 -0.50 15.04
CA ALA A 90 11.67 0.76 15.00
C ALA A 90 10.77 1.99 15.25
N LEU A 91 9.57 2.00 14.66
CA LEU A 91 8.58 3.07 14.89
C LEU A 91 8.12 3.10 16.35
N ARG A 92 7.83 1.93 16.94
CA ARG A 92 7.43 1.83 18.35
C ARG A 92 8.53 2.35 19.28
N ILE A 93 9.78 1.95 19.05
CA ILE A 93 10.94 2.42 19.82
C ILE A 93 11.10 3.95 19.69
N SER A 94 10.92 4.50 18.48
CA SER A 94 11.01 5.94 18.25
C SER A 94 9.90 6.73 18.96
N VAL A 95 8.69 6.19 19.05
CA VAL A 95 7.57 6.81 19.80
C VAL A 95 7.85 6.77 21.29
N GLU A 96 8.31 5.63 21.82
CA GLU A 96 8.65 5.48 23.23
C GLU A 96 9.84 6.35 23.65
N ALA A 97 10.81 6.61 22.76
CA ALA A 97 11.95 7.50 23.00
C ALA A 97 11.62 9.00 22.92
N SER A 98 10.42 9.36 22.48
CA SER A 98 9.95 10.75 22.37
C SER A 98 9.00 11.16 23.51
N LEU A 99 8.81 10.29 24.50
CA LEU A 99 8.06 10.50 25.75
C LEU A 99 9.03 10.69 26.92
#